data_AF-A0A512JAF9-F1
#
_entry.id   AF-A0A512JAF9-F1
#
_cell.length_a   1.000
_cell.length_b   1.000
_cell.length_c   1.000
_cell.angle_alpha   90.00
_cell.angle_beta   90.00
_cell.angle_gamma   90.00
#
_symmetry.space_group_name_H-M   'P 1'
#
loop_
_entity.id
_entity.type
_entity.pdbx_description
1 polymer ?
#
loop_
_entity_poly.entity_id
_entity_poly.type
_entity_poly.pdbx_seq_one_letter_code
_entity_poly.pdbx_strand_id
1 'polypeptide(L)' 'MQKIRVQAARDGTHAVTHGKEIVAARLSPDDAQNYAAFLRAAERIRQTQRLPR' A
#
# COMPACT_ATOMS: atom_id res chain seq x y z
N MET A 1 -9.49 10.18 0.51
CA MET A 1 -8.81 8.92 0.12
C MET A 1 -7.31 9.15 0.22
N GLN A 2 -6.66 8.60 1.24
CA GLN A 2 -5.20 8.60 1.29
C GLN A 2 -4.69 7.61 0.23
N LYS A 3 -3.54 7.90 -0.41
CA LYS A 3 -3.03 7.08 -1.52
C LYS A 3 -1.98 6.12 -1.02
N ILE A 4 -2.13 4.84 -1.36
CA ILE A 4 -1.09 3.82 -1.17
C ILE A 4 -0.02 3.98 -2.25
N ARG A 5 1.23 4.19 -1.82
CA ARG A 5 2.40 4.39 -2.69
C ARG A 5 3.52 3.45 -2.31
N VAL A 6 4.32 3.06 -3.30
CA VAL A 6 5.60 2.38 -3.11
C VAL A 6 6.70 3.42 -3.28
N GLN A 7 7.67 3.45 -2.37
CA GLN A 7 8.80 4.36 -2.39
C GLN A 7 10.09 3.54 -2.31
N ALA A 8 11.04 3.82 -3.21
CA ALA A 8 12.36 3.23 -3.16
C ALA A 8 13.18 3.89 -2.03
N ALA A 9 13.91 3.06 -1.29
CA ALA A 9 14.90 3.50 -0.31
C ALA A 9 16.30 3.46 -0.92
N ARG A 10 17.25 4.14 -0.27
CA ARG A 10 18.65 4.22 -0.75
C ARG A 10 19.41 2.91 -0.65
N ASP A 11 18.93 1.96 0.15
CA ASP A 11 19.55 0.66 0.41
C ASP A 11 19.07 -0.44 -0.57
N GLY A 12 18.38 -0.06 -1.65
CA GLY A 12 17.82 -1.00 -2.63
C GLY A 12 16.51 -1.65 -2.19
N THR A 13 16.04 -1.37 -0.97
CA THR A 13 14.74 -1.83 -0.50
C THR A 13 13.63 -0.84 -0.85
N HIS A 14 12.39 -1.24 -0.63
CA HIS A 14 11.21 -0.44 -0.87
C HIS A 14 10.34 -0.37 0.38
N ALA A 15 9.62 0.74 0.51
CA ALA A 15 8.63 0.97 1.54
C ALA A 15 7.26 1.21 0.90
N VAL A 16 6.21 0.79 1.60
CA VAL A 16 4.82 1.09 1.24
C VAL A 16 4.30 2.13 2.22
N THR A 17 3.73 3.20 1.69
CA THR A 17 3.18 4.30 2.47
C THR A 17 1.70 4.49 2.20
N HIS A 18 0.93 4.76 3.24
CA HIS A 18 -0.46 5.19 3.15
C HIS A 18 -0.54 6.66 3.57
N GLY A 19 -0.70 7.57 2.60
CA GLY A 19 -0.60 9.00 2.87
C GLY A 19 0.82 9.39 3.32
N LYS A 20 0.97 9.83 4.57
CA LYS A 20 2.27 10.19 5.18
C LYS A 20 2.85 9.07 6.06
N GLU A 21 2.09 8.02 6.31
CA GLU A 21 2.47 6.93 7.20
C GLU A 21 3.17 5.81 6.44
N ILE A 22 4.25 5.27 7.01
CA ILE A 22 4.93 4.07 6.49
C ILE A 22 4.23 2.86 7.09
N VAL A 23 3.61 2.04 6.25
CA VAL A 23 2.88 0.83 6.67
C VAL A 23 3.72 -0.44 6.55
N ALA A 24 4.73 -0.42 5.68
CA ALA A 24 5.74 -1.47 5.57
C ALA A 24 7.04 -0.88 5.01
N ALA A 25 8.19 -1.42 5.43
CA ALA A 25 9.51 -0.98 4.99
C ALA A 25 10.44 -2.18 4.78
N ARG A 26 11.58 -1.93 4.13
CA ARG A 26 12.63 -2.92 3.88
C ARG A 26 12.15 -4.13 3.06
N LEU A 27 11.20 -3.90 2.15
CA LEU A 27 10.69 -4.92 1.24
C LEU A 27 11.58 -5.01 0.00
N SER A 28 11.59 -6.19 -0.63
CA SER A 28 12.06 -6.29 -2.01
C SER A 28 11.15 -5.47 -2.93
N PRO A 29 11.62 -5.08 -4.14
CA PRO A 29 10.79 -4.35 -5.09
C PRO A 29 9.48 -5.07 -5.41
N ASP A 30 9.52 -6.37 -5.66
CA ASP A 30 8.34 -7.19 -5.98
C ASP A 30 7.39 -7.30 -4.79
N ASP A 31 7.91 -7.55 -3.57
CA ASP A 31 7.10 -7.64 -2.37
C ASP A 31 6.37 -6.32 -2.07
N ALA A 32 7.05 -5.19 -2.27
CA ALA A 32 6.44 -3.88 -2.07
C ALA A 32 5.28 -3.61 -3.05
N GLN A 33 5.42 -4.02 -4.31
CA GLN A 33 4.33 -3.90 -5.29
C GLN A 33 3.17 -4.81 -4.96
N ASN A 34 3.44 -6.07 -4.61
CA ASN A 34 2.44 -7.05 -4.24
C ASN A 34 1.67 -6.61 -2.99
N TYR A 35 2.38 -6.13 -1.96
CA TYR A 35 1.77 -5.62 -0.73
C TYR A 35 0.92 -4.37 -0.99
N ALA A 36 1.41 -3.42 -1.81
CA ALA A 36 0.63 -2.25 -2.20
C ALA A 36 -0.63 -2.61 -2.99
N ALA A 37 -0.57 -3.60 -3.88
CA ALA A 37 -1.72 -4.11 -4.63
C ALA A 37 -2.76 -4.73 -3.69
N PHE A 38 -2.33 -5.55 -2.73
CA PHE A 38 -3.19 -6.13 -1.71
C PHE A 38 -3.92 -5.05 -0.90
N LEU A 39 -3.19 -4.04 -0.40
CA LEU A 39 -3.80 -2.96 0.38
C LEU A 39 -4.83 -2.17 -0.45
N ARG A 40 -4.55 -1.88 -1.72
CA ARG A 40 -5.51 -1.21 -2.61
C ARG A 40 -6.76 -2.04 -2.83
N ALA A 41 -6.62 -3.35 -3.00
CA ALA A 41 -7.76 -4.26 -3.12
C ALA A 41 -8.60 -4.29 -1.84
N ALA A 42 -7.95 -4.38 -0.68
CA ALA A 42 -8.62 -4.34 0.62
C ALA A 42 -9.39 -3.01 0.85
N GLU A 43 -8.81 -1.86 0.46
CA GLU A 43 -9.50 -0.58 0.53
C GLU A 43 -10.76 -0.53 -0.35
N ARG A 44 -10.68 -1.04 -1.58
CA ARG A 44 -11.84 -1.12 -2.47
C ARG A 44 -12.96 -1.96 -1.87
N ILE A 45 -12.63 -3.13 -1.32
CA ILE A 45 -13.61 -4.02 -0.68
C ILE A 45 -14.28 -3.33 0.51
N ARG A 46 -13.51 -2.63 1.35
CA ARG A 46 -14.08 -1.87 2.48
C ARG A 46 -14.99 -0.74 2.03
N GLN A 47 -14.70 -0.11 0.88
CA GLN A 47 -15.54 0.94 0.32
C GLN A 47 -16.83 0.37 -0.28
N THR A 48 -16.77 -0.76 -0.99
CA THR A 48 -17.95 -1.40 -1.56
C THR A 48 -18.88 -1.99 -0.49
N GLN A 49 -18.33 -2.52 0.62
CA GLN A 49 -19.12 -2.97 1.77
C GLN A 49 -19.78 -1.82 2.56
N ARG A 50 -19.30 -0.58 2.39
CA ARG A 50 -19.85 0.61 3.05
C ARG A 50 -20.93 1.32 2.25
N LEU A 51 -21.25 0.86 1.04
CA LEU A 51 -22.41 1.36 0.30
C LEU A 51 -23.69 0.88 1.03
N PRO A 52 -24.62 1.79 1.40
CA PRO A 52 -25.92 1.36 1.89
C PRO A 52 -26.61 0.59 0.76
N ARG A 53 -27.17 -0.57 1.10
CA ARG A 53 -28.07 -1.33 0.21
C ARG A 53 -29.27 -0.48 -0.16
#